data_AF-A0A2P5C7R7-F1
#
_entry.id   AF-A0A2P5C7R7-F1
#
_cell.length_a   1.000
_cell.length_b   1.000
_cell.length_c   1.000
_cell.angle_alpha   90.00
_cell.angle_beta   90.00
_cell.angle_gamma   90.00
#
_symmetry.space_group_name_H-M   'P 1'
#
loop_
_entity.id
_entity.type
_entity.pdbx_description
1 polymer ?
#
loop_
_entity_poly.entity_id
_entity_poly.type
_entity_poly.pdbx_seq_one_letter_code
_entity_poly.pdbx_strand_id
1 'polypeptide(L)'
;MGGLVAVILVLKRANEWYHIWMVAGRQCSLPPGDMGWPLIGNMWSFLIAFKFGDPDSFISNFIARFGRTGIYKAYLFGCPTIIVTTPETCRPVLMDDAQFKPGWPKSTSILMGRKSFLGLSAPISGLKAQSVYHELMKDVMLSSLDELAKADRPVEFLTEIRKITFKIIMYVFLSCEGGPIIKTMEEEYAKLNYGLRSMAINLPGFAYHKALNMVEGQERKGNNLSEEKKDMMDLLLDVEDENGEKLDDKEIIDVILMYLNAGHESTAHATLWATLFLHKHPEYLQRAKAEQEEILRTRPATEK
;
A
#
# COMPACT_ATOMS: atom_id res chain seq x y z
N MET A 1 -1.77 21.48 38.40
CA MET A 1 -0.86 21.10 37.28
C MET A 1 0.09 19.96 37.63
N GLY A 2 0.85 20.02 38.74
CA GLY A 2 1.83 18.97 39.09
C GLY A 2 1.27 17.55 39.30
N GLY A 3 0.10 17.41 39.93
CA GLY A 3 -0.53 16.10 40.15
C GLY A 3 -0.94 15.36 38.87
N LEU A 4 -1.47 16.09 37.87
CA LEU A 4 -1.86 15.51 36.59
C LEU A 4 -0.64 15.00 35.79
N VAL A 5 0.45 15.77 35.79
CA VAL A 5 1.71 15.38 35.14
C VAL A 5 2.29 14.13 35.80
N ALA A 6 2.29 14.05 37.13
CA ALA A 6 2.75 12.87 37.86
C ALA A 6 1.93 11.62 37.51
N VAL A 7 0.60 11.73 37.47
CA VAL A 7 -0.28 10.62 37.08
C VAL A 7 0.01 10.13 35.66
N ILE A 8 0.18 11.06 34.70
CA ILE A 8 0.51 10.69 33.31
C ILE A 8 1.85 9.97 33.22
N LEU A 9 2.86 10.41 33.96
CA LEU A 9 4.17 9.76 33.99
C LEU A 9 4.11 8.36 34.58
N VAL A 10 3.35 8.16 35.67
CA VAL A 10 3.12 6.85 36.27
C VAL A 10 2.43 5.92 35.28
N LEU A 11 1.38 6.38 34.60
CA LEU A 11 0.67 5.60 33.60
C LEU A 11 1.56 5.20 32.42
N LYS A 12 2.41 6.13 31.93
CA LYS A 12 3.37 5.82 30.86
C LYS A 12 4.39 4.77 31.28
N ARG A 13 4.94 4.89 32.51
CA ARG A 13 5.87 3.89 33.05
C ARG A 13 5.21 2.54 33.27
N ALA A 14 3.96 2.51 33.75
CA ALA A 14 3.21 1.26 33.91
C ALA A 14 2.93 0.59 32.55
N ASN A 15 2.55 1.38 31.54
CA ASN A 15 2.33 0.91 30.17
C ASN A 15 3.63 0.32 29.57
N GLU A 16 4.74 1.03 29.76
CA GLU A 16 6.06 0.56 29.34
C GLU A 16 6.44 -0.75 30.04
N TRP A 17 6.28 -0.82 31.37
CA TRP A 17 6.58 -2.03 32.14
C TRP A 17 5.73 -3.22 31.68
N TYR A 18 4.43 -3.03 31.45
CA TYR A 18 3.52 -4.06 30.97
C TYR A 18 3.97 -4.65 29.62
N HIS A 19 4.25 -3.80 28.64
CA HIS A 19 4.65 -4.27 27.31
C HIS A 19 6.06 -4.87 27.29
N ILE A 20 7.02 -4.30 28.03
CA ILE A 20 8.36 -4.88 28.14
C ILE A 20 8.30 -6.25 28.80
N TRP A 21 7.53 -6.38 29.89
CA TRP A 21 7.36 -7.65 30.58
C TRP A 21 6.72 -8.71 29.69
N MET A 22 5.71 -8.35 28.89
CA MET A 22 5.06 -9.28 27.96
C MET A 22 5.97 -9.75 26.81
N VAL A 23 6.87 -8.89 26.30
CA VAL A 23 7.64 -9.18 25.08
C VAL A 23 9.05 -9.69 25.36
N ALA A 24 9.77 -9.08 26.31
CA ALA A 24 11.21 -9.30 26.47
C ALA A 24 11.58 -10.30 27.58
N GLY A 25 10.60 -10.75 28.38
CA GLY A 25 10.90 -11.50 29.60
C GLY A 25 11.92 -10.75 30.48
N ARG A 26 12.71 -11.48 31.29
CA ARG A 26 13.72 -10.90 32.19
C ARG A 26 15.08 -10.58 31.53
N GLN A 27 15.31 -10.82 30.23
CA GLN A 27 16.69 -11.07 29.76
C GLN A 27 17.20 -10.38 28.49
N CYS A 28 16.55 -9.34 27.95
CA CYS A 28 17.14 -8.54 26.86
C CYS A 28 17.11 -7.04 27.11
N SER A 29 18.24 -6.36 26.85
CA SER A 29 18.28 -4.90 26.73
C SER A 29 17.56 -4.48 25.45
N LEU A 30 16.44 -3.77 25.59
CA LEU A 30 15.70 -3.24 24.46
C LEU A 30 16.34 -1.95 23.92
N PRO A 31 16.15 -1.64 22.62
CA PRO A 31 16.53 -0.35 22.04
C PRO A 31 15.94 0.83 22.81
N PRO A 32 16.56 2.02 22.74
CA PRO A 32 16.01 3.21 23.38
C PRO A 32 14.68 3.61 22.72
N GLY A 33 13.81 4.29 23.45
CA GLY A 33 12.46 4.63 22.97
C GLY A 33 11.42 4.59 24.08
N ASP A 34 10.15 4.70 23.72
CA ASP A 34 9.02 4.63 24.66
C ASP A 34 7.81 3.92 24.06
N MET A 35 6.95 3.37 24.92
CA MET A 35 5.70 2.72 24.49
C MET A 35 4.53 3.70 24.34
N GLY A 36 4.80 5.02 24.35
CA GLY A 36 3.81 6.06 24.17
C GLY A 36 2.72 6.13 25.25
N TRP A 37 1.53 6.57 24.84
CA TRP A 37 0.34 6.65 25.70
C TRP A 37 -0.25 5.26 25.96
N PRO A 38 -0.90 5.02 27.11
CA PRO A 38 -1.63 3.77 27.33
C PRO A 38 -2.61 3.47 26.19
N LEU A 39 -2.68 2.20 25.76
CA LEU A 39 -3.53 1.66 24.69
C LEU A 39 -3.23 2.14 23.25
N ILE A 40 -2.95 3.42 23.03
CA ILE A 40 -2.74 4.00 21.69
C ILE A 40 -1.25 4.16 21.33
N GLY A 41 -0.35 4.08 22.32
CA GLY A 41 1.09 4.23 22.16
C GLY A 41 1.51 5.50 21.44
N ASN A 42 2.32 5.33 20.40
CA ASN A 42 2.86 6.41 19.57
C ASN A 42 1.96 6.73 18.37
N MET A 43 0.77 6.11 18.26
CA MET A 43 -0.14 6.32 17.12
C MET A 43 -0.61 7.77 17.00
N TRP A 44 -0.79 8.49 18.11
CA TRP A 44 -1.22 9.89 18.05
C TRP A 44 -0.15 10.78 17.39
N SER A 45 1.11 10.66 17.83
CA SER A 45 2.23 11.36 17.20
C SER A 45 2.45 10.93 15.75
N PHE A 46 2.29 9.64 15.46
CA PHE A 46 2.38 9.10 14.10
C PHE A 46 1.29 9.71 13.20
N LEU A 47 0.03 9.71 13.63
CA LEU A 47 -1.07 10.25 12.84
C LEU A 47 -0.95 11.76 12.64
N ILE A 48 -0.49 12.51 13.64
CA ILE A 48 -0.23 13.95 13.48
C ILE A 48 0.84 14.19 12.42
N ALA A 49 1.99 13.52 12.52
CA ALA A 49 3.09 13.68 11.59
C ALA A 49 2.67 13.33 10.16
N PHE A 50 1.96 12.22 9.95
CA PHE A 50 1.63 11.73 8.61
C PHE A 50 0.35 12.31 8.00
N LYS A 51 -0.58 12.87 8.78
CA LYS A 51 -1.83 13.45 8.26
C LYS A 51 -1.86 14.97 8.22
N PHE A 52 -1.19 15.62 9.16
CA PHE A 52 -1.35 17.06 9.39
C PHE A 52 -0.03 17.82 9.45
N GLY A 53 1.11 17.13 9.46
CA GLY A 53 2.42 17.73 9.64
C GLY A 53 3.45 17.19 8.67
N ASP A 54 4.70 17.24 9.12
CA ASP A 54 5.84 16.68 8.41
C ASP A 54 6.06 15.22 8.84
N PRO A 55 6.00 14.23 7.92
CA PRO A 55 6.27 12.83 8.24
C PRO A 55 7.65 12.61 8.88
N ASP A 56 8.67 13.38 8.47
CA ASP A 56 10.04 13.25 9.00
C ASP A 56 10.15 13.65 10.47
N SER A 57 9.20 14.48 10.94
CA SER A 57 9.13 14.89 12.35
C SER A 57 8.91 13.71 13.30
N PHE A 58 8.27 12.63 12.83
CA PHE A 58 8.01 11.46 13.67
C PHE A 58 9.32 10.81 14.11
N ILE A 59 10.19 10.47 13.15
CA ILE A 59 11.50 9.88 13.43
C ILE A 59 12.47 10.90 14.04
N SER A 60 12.42 12.15 13.59
CA SER A 60 13.25 13.23 14.15
C SER A 60 13.01 13.43 15.65
N ASN A 61 11.76 13.26 16.12
CA ASN A 61 11.43 13.31 17.54
C ASN A 61 12.07 12.15 18.34
N PHE A 62 12.15 10.94 17.77
CA PHE A 62 12.89 9.83 18.39
C PHE A 62 14.38 10.16 18.47
N ILE A 63 14.98 10.66 17.39
CA ILE A 63 16.40 11.06 17.36
C ILE A 63 16.69 12.13 18.43
N ALA A 64 15.83 13.15 18.53
CA ALA A 64 16.02 14.24 19.50
C ALA A 64 15.93 13.78 20.96
N ARG A 65 15.06 12.80 21.25
CA ARG A 65 14.80 12.33 22.63
C ARG A 65 15.71 11.19 23.07
N PHE A 66 16.13 10.35 22.13
CA PHE A 66 16.81 9.08 22.41
C PHE A 66 18.20 8.97 21.78
N GLY A 67 18.63 10.00 21.05
CA GLY A 67 19.88 10.01 20.31
C GLY A 67 19.75 9.30 18.96
N ARG A 68 20.74 9.52 18.09
CA ARG A 68 20.77 8.95 16.73
C ARG A 68 21.30 7.51 16.73
N THR A 69 20.57 6.59 17.35
CA THR A 69 20.97 5.18 17.49
C THR A 69 20.61 4.33 16.27
N GLY A 70 19.69 4.80 15.43
CA GLY A 70 19.23 4.08 14.25
C GLY A 70 18.18 2.99 14.52
N ILE A 71 17.97 2.64 15.80
CA ILE A 71 17.02 1.62 16.26
C ILE A 71 16.27 2.13 17.50
N TYR A 72 14.94 2.03 17.47
CA TYR A 72 14.07 2.55 18.52
C TYR A 72 12.95 1.59 18.86
N LYS A 73 12.58 1.50 20.15
CA LYS A 73 11.33 0.83 20.56
C LYS A 73 10.16 1.82 20.55
N ALA A 74 9.00 1.34 20.12
CA ALA A 74 7.76 2.10 20.04
C ALA A 74 6.55 1.17 20.28
N TYR A 75 5.36 1.76 20.41
CA TYR A 75 4.11 1.04 20.34
C TYR A 75 3.24 1.61 19.22
N LEU A 76 3.06 0.84 18.15
CA LEU A 76 2.37 1.26 16.93
C LEU A 76 1.36 0.19 16.51
N PHE A 77 0.22 0.61 15.99
CA PHE A 77 -0.83 -0.26 15.46
C PHE A 77 -1.32 -1.36 16.44
N GLY A 78 -1.23 -1.11 17.76
CA GLY A 78 -1.61 -2.07 18.80
C GLY A 78 -0.53 -3.10 19.14
N CYS A 79 0.68 -2.93 18.61
CA CYS A 79 1.79 -3.86 18.78
C CYS A 79 3.06 -3.16 19.31
N PRO A 80 3.78 -3.77 20.27
CA PRO A 80 5.16 -3.41 20.56
C PRO A 80 6.00 -3.54 19.27
N THR A 81 6.71 -2.48 18.91
CA THR A 81 7.35 -2.33 17.60
C THR A 81 8.80 -1.88 17.77
N ILE A 82 9.71 -2.44 16.97
CA ILE A 82 11.07 -1.93 16.82
C ILE A 82 11.16 -1.20 15.47
N ILE A 83 11.50 0.08 15.51
CA ILE A 83 11.73 0.93 14.35
C ILE A 83 13.22 0.89 14.03
N VAL A 84 13.57 0.50 12.81
CA VAL A 84 14.93 0.54 12.27
C VAL A 84 15.02 1.60 11.18
N THR A 85 16.10 2.38 11.17
CA THR A 85 16.23 3.57 10.30
C THR A 85 17.59 3.68 9.62
N THR A 86 18.52 2.75 9.88
CA THR A 86 19.85 2.74 9.25
C THR A 86 19.97 1.61 8.24
N PRO A 87 20.70 1.78 7.12
CA PRO A 87 20.91 0.73 6.13
C PRO A 87 21.39 -0.59 6.74
N GLU A 88 22.29 -0.52 7.72
CA GLU A 88 22.88 -1.67 8.41
C GLU A 88 21.83 -2.48 9.16
N THR A 89 20.86 -1.80 9.78
CA THR A 89 19.75 -2.45 10.51
C THR A 89 18.59 -2.85 9.61
N CYS A 90 18.33 -2.11 8.53
CA CYS A 90 17.25 -2.42 7.60
C CYS A 90 17.59 -3.63 6.73
N ARG A 91 18.86 -3.80 6.33
CA ARG A 91 19.28 -4.91 5.47
C ARG A 91 18.88 -6.29 6.00
N PRO A 92 19.23 -6.71 7.23
CA PRO A 92 18.83 -8.03 7.73
C PRO A 92 17.31 -8.18 7.83
N VAL A 93 16.58 -7.13 8.22
CA VAL A 93 15.11 -7.16 8.30
C VAL A 93 14.45 -7.40 6.94
N LEU A 94 15.07 -6.92 5.86
CA LEU A 94 14.54 -7.04 4.49
C LEU A 94 15.05 -8.26 3.72
N MET A 95 16.09 -8.94 4.20
CA MET A 95 16.80 -9.98 3.45
C MET A 95 16.82 -11.35 4.16
N ASP A 96 16.50 -11.40 5.46
CA ASP A 96 16.46 -12.63 6.24
C ASP A 96 15.00 -13.06 6.48
N ASP A 97 14.42 -13.70 5.47
CA ASP A 97 13.04 -14.20 5.49
C ASP A 97 12.83 -15.36 6.49
N ALA A 98 13.93 -15.94 7.00
CA ALA A 98 13.87 -16.98 8.03
C ALA A 98 13.58 -16.38 9.42
N GLN A 99 14.15 -15.21 9.71
CA GLN A 99 13.97 -14.52 10.99
C GLN A 99 12.85 -13.47 10.95
N PHE A 100 12.62 -12.85 9.80
CA PHE A 100 11.64 -11.79 9.63
C PHE A 100 10.55 -12.20 8.64
N LYS A 101 9.30 -11.98 9.03
CA LYS A 101 8.15 -12.21 8.15
C LYS A 101 7.42 -10.90 7.89
N PRO A 102 6.85 -10.70 6.69
CA PRO A 102 5.99 -9.56 6.42
C PRO A 102 4.86 -9.47 7.45
N GLY A 103 4.73 -8.30 8.07
CA GLY A 103 3.70 -8.01 9.06
C GLY A 103 2.89 -6.79 8.64
N TRP A 104 1.57 -6.92 8.67
CA TRP A 104 0.65 -5.84 8.29
C TRP A 104 -0.21 -5.42 9.49
N PRO A 105 -0.66 -4.15 9.55
CA PRO A 105 -1.63 -3.72 10.54
C PRO A 105 -2.89 -4.59 10.48
N LYS A 106 -3.49 -4.86 11.65
CA LYS A 106 -4.71 -5.68 11.77
C LYS A 106 -5.83 -5.25 10.83
N SER A 107 -5.99 -3.94 10.61
CA SER A 107 -6.97 -3.39 9.68
C SER A 107 -6.73 -3.87 8.25
N THR A 108 -5.49 -3.75 7.78
CA THR A 108 -5.07 -4.21 6.46
C THR A 108 -5.23 -5.72 6.30
N SER A 109 -4.75 -6.51 7.25
CA SER A 109 -4.84 -7.98 7.18
C SER A 109 -6.27 -8.51 7.18
N ILE A 110 -7.20 -7.85 7.89
CA ILE A 110 -8.60 -8.28 7.92
C ILE A 110 -9.32 -7.86 6.65
N LEU A 111 -9.17 -6.60 6.23
CA LEU A 111 -9.92 -6.04 5.10
C LEU A 111 -9.41 -6.50 3.74
N MET A 112 -8.11 -6.82 3.61
CA MET A 112 -7.60 -7.47 2.39
C MET A 112 -7.92 -8.96 2.38
N GLY A 113 -8.26 -9.57 3.52
CA GLY A 113 -8.36 -11.02 3.65
C GLY A 113 -7.00 -11.67 3.97
N ARG A 114 -7.05 -12.76 4.73
CA ARG A 114 -5.84 -13.38 5.33
C ARG A 114 -4.93 -14.02 4.30
N LYS A 115 -5.46 -14.37 3.14
CA LYS A 115 -4.76 -15.14 2.11
C LYS A 115 -4.22 -14.26 0.97
N SER A 116 -4.62 -12.99 0.92
CA SER A 116 -4.09 -11.97 -0.01
C SER A 116 -2.58 -11.81 -0.07
N PHE A 117 -1.89 -12.14 1.02
CA PHE A 117 -0.44 -11.99 1.12
C PHE A 117 0.32 -13.29 0.84
N LEU A 118 -0.38 -14.42 0.66
CA LEU A 118 0.22 -15.71 0.27
C LEU A 118 0.61 -15.69 -1.22
N GLY A 119 -0.16 -14.99 -2.06
CA GLY A 119 0.10 -14.88 -3.51
C GLY A 119 1.28 -13.99 -3.91
N LEU A 120 2.04 -13.42 -2.96
CA LEU A 120 3.23 -12.60 -3.26
C LEU A 120 4.42 -13.43 -3.78
N SER A 121 4.41 -14.75 -3.57
CA SER A 121 5.43 -15.68 -4.10
C SER A 121 5.06 -16.29 -5.44
N ALA A 122 3.80 -16.16 -5.89
CA ALA A 122 3.36 -16.72 -7.16
C ALA A 122 3.84 -15.82 -8.33
N PRO A 123 4.62 -16.34 -9.29
CA PRO A 123 5.02 -15.58 -10.46
C PRO A 123 3.83 -15.49 -11.43
N ILE A 124 2.90 -14.56 -11.18
CA ILE A 124 1.66 -14.39 -11.97
C ILE A 124 1.92 -13.85 -13.40
N SER A 125 3.16 -13.75 -13.84
CA SER A 125 3.46 -13.36 -15.21
C SER A 125 4.52 -14.25 -15.83
N GLY A 126 4.06 -15.34 -16.46
CA GLY A 126 4.82 -15.98 -17.53
C GLY A 126 5.12 -14.95 -18.62
N LEU A 127 6.35 -14.97 -19.13
CA LEU A 127 6.94 -14.06 -20.14
C LEU A 127 6.07 -13.77 -21.38
N LYS A 128 4.97 -14.51 -21.63
CA LYS A 128 3.99 -14.25 -22.69
C LYS A 128 3.04 -13.08 -22.41
N ALA A 129 2.81 -12.74 -21.14
CA ALA A 129 1.88 -11.68 -20.77
C ALA A 129 2.50 -10.27 -20.92
N GLN A 130 3.83 -10.17 -20.81
CA GLN A 130 4.53 -8.89 -20.72
C GLN A 130 4.47 -8.05 -22.01
N SER A 131 4.49 -8.68 -23.20
CA SER A 131 4.38 -7.96 -24.48
C SER A 131 2.95 -7.49 -24.77
N VAL A 132 1.94 -8.30 -24.44
CA VAL A 132 0.51 -7.95 -24.59
C VAL A 132 0.14 -6.80 -23.65
N TYR A 133 0.56 -6.88 -22.40
CA TYR A 133 0.32 -5.81 -21.44
C TYR A 133 1.08 -4.52 -21.80
N HIS A 134 2.26 -4.61 -22.40
CA HIS A 134 3.03 -3.44 -22.80
C HIS A 134 2.27 -2.55 -23.80
N GLU A 135 1.79 -3.14 -24.91
CA GLU A 135 1.04 -2.36 -25.91
C GLU A 135 -0.28 -1.84 -25.35
N LEU A 136 -1.00 -2.65 -24.57
CA LEU A 136 -2.24 -2.22 -23.92
C LEU A 136 -2.02 -1.04 -22.95
N MET A 137 -1.01 -1.14 -22.09
CA MET A 137 -0.66 -0.07 -21.15
C MET A 137 -0.30 1.21 -21.90
N LYS A 138 0.48 1.09 -22.98
CA LYS A 138 0.86 2.21 -23.83
C LYS A 138 -0.35 2.87 -24.47
N ASP A 139 -1.26 2.10 -25.06
CA ASP A 139 -2.46 2.63 -25.71
C ASP A 139 -3.40 3.34 -24.73
N VAL A 140 -3.62 2.75 -23.55
CA VAL A 140 -4.43 3.36 -22.49
C VAL A 140 -3.77 4.65 -21.97
N MET A 141 -2.45 4.65 -21.76
CA MET A 141 -1.71 5.84 -21.34
C MET A 141 -1.77 6.95 -22.38
N LEU A 142 -1.47 6.65 -23.65
CA LEU A 142 -1.43 7.65 -24.73
C LEU A 142 -2.81 8.27 -24.95
N SER A 143 -3.85 7.45 -25.09
CA SER A 143 -5.22 7.96 -25.28
C SER A 143 -5.66 8.86 -24.12
N SER A 144 -5.39 8.44 -22.88
CA SER A 144 -5.77 9.22 -21.71
C SER A 144 -4.97 10.52 -21.57
N LEU A 145 -3.66 10.50 -21.85
CA LEU A 145 -2.83 11.71 -21.83
C LEU A 145 -3.21 12.69 -22.94
N ASP A 146 -3.57 12.20 -24.13
CA ASP A 146 -4.07 13.04 -25.23
C ASP A 146 -5.40 13.72 -24.88
N GLU A 147 -6.31 13.00 -24.22
CA GLU A 147 -7.55 13.58 -23.70
C GLU A 147 -7.29 14.67 -22.66
N LEU A 148 -6.37 14.41 -21.72
CA LEU A 148 -5.96 15.40 -20.71
C LEU A 148 -5.28 16.62 -21.32
N ALA A 149 -4.45 16.43 -22.35
CA ALA A 149 -3.76 17.51 -23.05
C ALA A 149 -4.72 18.42 -23.84
N LYS A 150 -5.86 17.88 -24.30
CA LYS A 150 -6.92 18.63 -24.98
C LYS A 150 -7.87 19.34 -24.02
N ALA A 151 -7.75 19.10 -22.70
CA ALA A 151 -8.62 19.73 -21.72
C ALA A 151 -8.31 21.23 -21.63
N ASP A 152 -9.29 22.09 -21.94
CA ASP A 152 -9.18 23.55 -21.84
C ASP A 152 -9.37 24.05 -20.38
N ARG A 153 -8.95 23.26 -19.40
CA ARG A 153 -9.10 23.57 -17.98
C ARG A 153 -7.98 22.98 -17.14
N PRO A 154 -7.67 23.58 -15.98
CA PRO A 154 -6.81 22.93 -15.01
C PRO A 154 -7.38 21.56 -14.60
N VAL A 155 -6.51 20.56 -14.57
CA VAL A 155 -6.81 19.21 -14.08
C VAL A 155 -6.04 18.97 -12.80
N GLU A 156 -6.62 18.26 -11.83
CA GLU A 156 -5.84 17.80 -10.69
C GLU A 156 -5.19 16.46 -11.06
N PHE A 157 -3.90 16.58 -11.38
CA PHE A 157 -3.12 15.56 -12.08
C PHE A 157 -3.14 14.21 -11.36
N LEU A 158 -3.10 14.21 -10.02
CA LEU A 158 -3.05 12.96 -9.27
C LEU A 158 -4.34 12.16 -9.39
N THR A 159 -5.53 12.79 -9.35
CA THR A 159 -6.75 11.98 -9.55
C THR A 159 -6.93 11.54 -11.00
N GLU A 160 -6.42 12.26 -12.00
CA GLU A 160 -6.49 11.77 -13.37
C GLU A 160 -5.53 10.59 -13.60
N ILE A 161 -4.29 10.68 -13.12
CA ILE A 161 -3.34 9.54 -13.22
C ILE A 161 -3.83 8.33 -12.41
N ARG A 162 -4.48 8.53 -11.25
CA ARG A 162 -5.15 7.44 -10.51
C ARG A 162 -6.17 6.72 -11.39
N LYS A 163 -7.11 7.44 -12.02
CA LYS A 163 -8.08 6.81 -12.94
C LYS A 163 -7.40 5.99 -14.04
N ILE A 164 -6.34 6.52 -14.63
CA ILE A 164 -5.60 5.84 -15.72
C ILE A 164 -4.93 4.56 -15.20
N THR A 165 -4.23 4.64 -14.07
CA THR A 165 -3.57 3.46 -13.47
C THR A 165 -4.58 2.44 -12.94
N PHE A 166 -5.75 2.88 -12.46
CA PHE A 166 -6.86 2.01 -12.06
C PHE A 166 -7.42 1.27 -13.28
N LYS A 167 -7.62 2.00 -14.38
CA LYS A 167 -8.03 1.42 -15.66
C LYS A 167 -7.00 0.37 -16.11
N ILE A 168 -5.72 0.70 -16.14
CA ILE A 168 -4.67 -0.25 -16.52
C ILE A 168 -4.70 -1.53 -15.67
N ILE A 169 -4.72 -1.41 -14.35
CA ILE A 169 -4.70 -2.59 -13.48
C ILE A 169 -5.98 -3.43 -13.64
N MET A 170 -7.14 -2.80 -13.82
CA MET A 170 -8.41 -3.47 -14.07
C MET A 170 -8.40 -4.24 -15.40
N TYR A 171 -7.80 -3.68 -16.44
CA TYR A 171 -7.68 -4.37 -17.73
C TYR A 171 -6.65 -5.49 -17.65
N VAL A 172 -5.48 -5.23 -17.06
CA VAL A 172 -4.43 -6.23 -16.90
C VAL A 172 -4.91 -7.40 -16.07
N PHE A 173 -5.64 -7.16 -14.96
CA PHE A 173 -6.04 -8.20 -14.01
C PHE A 173 -7.44 -8.79 -14.20
N LEU A 174 -8.34 -8.11 -14.89
CA LEU A 174 -9.74 -8.56 -15.02
C LEU A 174 -10.23 -8.56 -16.46
N SER A 175 -9.36 -8.24 -17.43
CA SER A 175 -9.71 -8.07 -18.85
C SER A 175 -10.95 -7.19 -19.04
N CYS A 176 -11.18 -6.26 -18.12
CA CYS A 176 -12.43 -5.53 -18.03
C CYS A 176 -12.34 -4.29 -18.92
N GLU A 177 -13.01 -4.31 -20.07
CA GLU A 177 -13.00 -3.19 -21.01
C GLU A 177 -14.02 -2.10 -20.66
N GLY A 178 -13.61 -1.14 -19.83
CA GLY A 178 -14.33 0.12 -19.65
C GLY A 178 -15.73 0.01 -19.01
N GLY A 179 -16.44 1.14 -18.95
CA GLY A 179 -17.86 1.19 -18.58
C GLY A 179 -18.18 1.46 -17.09
N PRO A 180 -19.48 1.39 -16.71
CA PRO A 180 -19.96 1.74 -15.37
C PRO A 180 -19.36 0.90 -14.24
N ILE A 181 -18.92 -0.32 -14.56
CA ILE A 181 -18.37 -1.29 -13.61
C ILE A 181 -17.02 -0.80 -13.07
N ILE A 182 -16.10 -0.36 -13.95
CA ILE A 182 -14.78 0.15 -13.53
C ILE A 182 -14.95 1.35 -12.61
N LYS A 183 -15.80 2.31 -12.97
CA LYS A 183 -16.06 3.49 -12.15
C LYS A 183 -16.64 3.12 -10.78
N THR A 184 -17.58 2.19 -10.75
CA THR A 184 -18.16 1.69 -9.48
C THR A 184 -17.09 1.02 -8.62
N MET A 185 -16.24 0.19 -9.22
CA MET A 185 -15.14 -0.48 -8.52
C MET A 185 -14.10 0.50 -8.01
N GLU A 186 -13.77 1.55 -8.75
CA GLU A 186 -12.88 2.62 -8.32
C GLU A 186 -13.43 3.31 -7.06
N GLU A 187 -14.71 3.70 -7.08
CA GLU A 187 -15.36 4.37 -5.95
C GLU A 187 -15.46 3.49 -4.70
N GLU A 188 -15.77 2.20 -4.87
CA GLU A 188 -15.82 1.23 -3.77
C GLU A 188 -14.42 0.95 -3.22
N TYR A 189 -13.43 0.79 -4.10
CA TYR A 189 -12.04 0.58 -3.71
C TYR A 189 -11.47 1.80 -2.96
N ALA A 190 -11.76 3.02 -3.41
CA ALA A 190 -11.35 4.24 -2.71
C ALA A 190 -11.87 4.28 -1.27
N LYS A 191 -13.12 3.87 -1.04
CA LYS A 191 -13.71 3.75 0.31
C LYS A 191 -13.01 2.66 1.14
N LEU A 192 -12.72 1.51 0.54
CA LEU A 192 -12.00 0.40 1.18
C LEU A 192 -10.59 0.83 1.61
N ASN A 193 -9.88 1.59 0.77
CA ASN A 193 -8.51 2.06 1.03
C ASN A 193 -8.41 2.89 2.33
N TYR A 194 -9.41 3.74 2.61
CA TYR A 194 -9.46 4.46 3.89
C TYR A 194 -9.55 3.52 5.10
N GLY A 195 -10.29 2.42 4.98
CA GLY A 195 -10.36 1.37 6.01
C GLY A 195 -9.02 0.66 6.18
N LEU A 196 -8.39 0.27 5.06
CA LEU A 196 -7.10 -0.42 5.02
C LEU A 196 -5.98 0.33 5.74
N ARG A 197 -5.98 1.67 5.63
CA ARG A 197 -4.97 2.57 6.22
C ARG A 197 -5.37 3.17 7.56
N SER A 198 -6.45 2.67 8.17
CA SER A 198 -6.96 3.17 9.46
C SER A 198 -6.57 2.27 10.63
N MET A 199 -6.81 2.74 11.86
CA MET A 199 -6.79 1.87 13.04
C MET A 199 -7.98 0.91 12.98
N ALA A 200 -7.81 -0.33 13.43
CA ALA A 200 -8.85 -1.37 13.45
C ALA A 200 -9.92 -1.13 14.53
N ILE A 201 -10.57 0.03 14.50
CA ILE A 201 -11.63 0.45 15.42
C ILE A 201 -12.98 0.16 14.78
N ASN A 202 -13.66 -0.86 15.29
CA ASN A 202 -14.96 -1.30 14.78
C ASN A 202 -16.11 -0.58 15.49
N LEU A 203 -16.21 0.74 15.31
CA LEU A 203 -17.30 1.57 15.83
C LEU A 203 -17.96 2.38 14.71
N PRO A 204 -19.28 2.61 14.75
CA PRO A 204 -19.97 3.46 13.77
C PRO A 204 -19.29 4.83 13.62
N GLY A 205 -19.11 5.26 12.37
CA GLY A 205 -18.42 6.52 12.03
C GLY A 205 -16.92 6.39 11.76
N PHE A 206 -16.28 5.28 12.13
CA PHE A 206 -14.87 5.02 11.80
C PHE A 206 -14.71 4.40 10.40
N ALA A 207 -13.61 4.75 9.72
CA ALA A 207 -13.31 4.25 8.38
C ALA A 207 -13.21 2.71 8.32
N TYR A 208 -12.57 2.10 9.33
CA TYR A 208 -12.47 0.64 9.45
C TYR A 208 -13.84 -0.04 9.52
N HIS A 209 -14.75 0.47 10.35
CA HIS A 209 -16.10 -0.08 10.48
C HIS A 209 -16.87 -0.03 9.16
N LYS A 210 -16.78 1.10 8.43
CA LYS A 210 -17.44 1.26 7.13
C LYS A 210 -16.88 0.26 6.11
N ALA A 211 -15.56 0.13 6.02
CA ALA A 211 -14.91 -0.79 5.11
C ALA A 211 -15.22 -2.26 5.45
N LEU A 212 -15.25 -2.62 6.74
CA LEU A 212 -15.57 -3.98 7.18
C LEU A 212 -16.99 -4.37 6.77
N ASN A 213 -17.97 -3.49 6.99
CA ASN A 213 -19.36 -3.74 6.56
C ASN A 213 -19.50 -3.85 5.04
N MET A 214 -18.66 -3.17 4.26
CA MET A 214 -18.65 -3.31 2.80
C MET A 214 -18.18 -4.71 2.39
N VAL A 215 -17.07 -5.19 2.96
CA VAL A 215 -16.54 -6.53 2.69
C VAL A 215 -17.53 -7.61 3.14
N GLU A 216 -18.03 -7.54 4.38
CA GLU A 216 -19.05 -8.49 4.87
C GLU A 216 -20.35 -8.44 4.06
N GLY A 217 -20.74 -7.25 3.59
CA GLY A 217 -21.92 -7.06 2.74
C GLY A 217 -21.76 -7.69 1.35
N GLN A 218 -20.53 -7.69 0.80
CA GLN A 218 -20.23 -8.37 -0.45
C GLN A 218 -20.19 -9.89 -0.28
N GLU A 219 -19.59 -10.40 0.80
CA GLU A 219 -19.62 -11.84 1.12
C GLU A 219 -21.06 -12.37 1.24
N ARG A 220 -21.97 -11.61 1.87
CA ARG A 220 -23.39 -11.99 1.99
C ARG A 220 -24.16 -11.97 0.67
N LYS A 221 -23.71 -11.17 -0.31
CA LYS A 221 -24.31 -11.09 -1.65
C LYS A 221 -23.67 -12.07 -2.64
N GLY A 222 -22.49 -12.62 -2.32
CA GLY A 222 -21.64 -13.43 -3.20
C GLY A 222 -22.17 -14.83 -3.55
N ASN A 223 -23.30 -15.29 -2.98
CA ASN A 223 -23.89 -16.58 -3.37
C ASN A 223 -24.58 -16.59 -4.76
N ASN A 224 -24.60 -15.46 -5.48
CA ASN A 224 -25.21 -15.34 -6.81
C ASN A 224 -24.32 -14.54 -7.79
N LEU A 225 -23.03 -14.85 -7.89
CA LEU A 225 -22.21 -14.33 -8.99
C LEU A 225 -22.45 -15.20 -10.23
N SER A 226 -23.17 -14.63 -11.19
CA SER A 226 -23.52 -15.22 -12.50
C SER A 226 -22.27 -15.57 -13.33
N GLU A 227 -22.38 -16.64 -14.11
CA GLU A 227 -21.37 -17.36 -14.91
C GLU A 227 -20.55 -16.54 -15.96
N GLU A 228 -20.65 -15.20 -15.98
CA GLU A 228 -20.16 -14.37 -17.10
C GLU A 228 -18.80 -13.66 -16.88
N LYS A 229 -18.00 -14.02 -15.87
CA LYS A 229 -16.69 -13.37 -15.63
C LYS A 229 -15.52 -14.36 -15.54
N LYS A 230 -15.34 -15.11 -16.62
CA LYS A 230 -14.27 -16.09 -16.80
C LYS A 230 -13.26 -15.57 -17.82
N ASP A 231 -12.10 -15.11 -17.34
CA ASP A 231 -10.90 -15.15 -18.18
C ASP A 231 -9.59 -15.01 -17.37
N MET A 232 -9.50 -14.09 -16.39
CA MET A 232 -8.35 -14.07 -15.44
C MET A 232 -8.64 -14.79 -14.11
N MET A 233 -9.92 -14.92 -13.71
CA MET A 233 -10.28 -15.93 -12.71
C MET A 233 -9.74 -17.30 -13.15
N ASP A 234 -9.81 -17.64 -14.45
CA ASP A 234 -9.28 -18.90 -14.97
C ASP A 234 -7.75 -19.00 -14.88
N LEU A 235 -7.01 -17.90 -15.08
CA LEU A 235 -5.55 -17.89 -14.90
C LEU A 235 -5.12 -18.03 -13.43
N LEU A 236 -5.90 -17.51 -12.48
CA LEU A 236 -5.64 -17.66 -11.04
C LEU A 236 -6.17 -19.01 -10.50
N LEU A 237 -7.20 -19.58 -11.10
CA LEU A 237 -7.75 -20.92 -10.81
C LEU A 237 -6.78 -22.06 -11.18
N ASP A 238 -5.80 -21.78 -12.03
CA ASP A 238 -4.72 -22.72 -12.41
C ASP A 238 -3.40 -22.47 -11.67
N VAL A 239 -3.35 -21.48 -10.77
CA VAL A 239 -2.19 -21.29 -9.88
C VAL A 239 -2.29 -22.29 -8.73
N GLU A 240 -1.34 -23.23 -8.70
CA GLU A 240 -1.11 -24.13 -7.59
C GLU A 240 -0.10 -23.51 -6.60
N ASP A 241 -0.34 -23.67 -5.31
CA ASP A 241 0.60 -23.30 -4.26
C ASP A 241 1.80 -24.27 -4.21
N GLU A 242 2.73 -24.06 -3.27
CA GLU A 242 3.91 -24.93 -3.09
C GLU A 242 3.55 -26.39 -2.76
N ASN A 243 2.30 -26.66 -2.37
CA ASN A 243 1.78 -27.99 -2.04
C ASN A 243 0.93 -28.60 -3.18
N GLY A 244 0.76 -27.90 -4.31
CA GLY A 244 -0.11 -28.34 -5.41
C GLY A 244 -1.59 -28.01 -5.21
N GLU A 245 -1.94 -27.19 -4.21
CA GLU A 245 -3.33 -26.79 -3.95
C GLU A 245 -3.71 -25.55 -4.76
N LYS A 246 -4.87 -25.60 -5.42
CA LYS A 246 -5.42 -24.48 -6.19
C LYS A 246 -6.10 -23.46 -5.28
N LEU A 247 -6.07 -22.20 -5.70
CA LEU A 247 -6.80 -21.12 -5.02
C LEU A 247 -8.33 -21.30 -5.16
N ASP A 248 -9.04 -21.16 -4.04
CA ASP A 248 -10.49 -21.07 -3.96
C ASP A 248 -11.01 -19.68 -4.41
N ASP A 249 -12.31 -19.57 -4.71
CA ASP A 249 -12.91 -18.32 -5.21
C ASP A 249 -12.67 -17.13 -4.28
N LYS A 250 -12.59 -17.37 -2.96
CA LYS A 250 -12.36 -16.33 -1.96
C LYS A 250 -10.90 -15.89 -1.97
N GLU A 251 -9.97 -16.83 -2.09
CA GLU A 251 -8.54 -16.57 -2.27
C GLU A 251 -8.26 -15.74 -3.52
N ILE A 252 -8.95 -16.05 -4.62
CA ILE A 252 -8.81 -15.30 -5.87
C ILE A 252 -9.28 -13.86 -5.70
N ILE A 253 -10.43 -13.63 -5.03
CA ILE A 253 -10.93 -12.28 -4.74
C ILE A 253 -9.95 -11.51 -3.85
N ASP A 254 -9.44 -12.14 -2.80
CA ASP A 254 -8.41 -11.61 -1.91
C ASP A 254 -7.17 -11.14 -2.72
N VAL A 255 -6.64 -12.01 -3.58
CA VAL A 255 -5.48 -11.73 -4.44
C VAL A 255 -5.76 -10.56 -5.42
N ILE A 256 -6.93 -10.52 -6.05
CA ILE A 256 -7.33 -9.42 -6.94
C ILE A 256 -7.37 -8.10 -6.18
N LEU A 257 -7.99 -8.06 -5.00
CA LEU A 257 -8.05 -6.85 -4.16
C LEU A 257 -6.65 -6.35 -3.77
N MET A 258 -5.73 -7.26 -3.51
CA MET A 258 -4.33 -6.93 -3.25
C MET A 258 -3.67 -6.29 -4.48
N TYR A 259 -3.77 -6.90 -5.66
CA TYR A 259 -3.14 -6.36 -6.88
C TYR A 259 -3.71 -5.01 -7.30
N LEU A 260 -5.03 -4.84 -7.18
CA LEU A 260 -5.67 -3.54 -7.36
C LEU A 260 -5.08 -2.49 -6.41
N ASN A 261 -4.79 -2.85 -5.16
CA ASN A 261 -4.13 -1.96 -4.21
C ASN A 261 -2.67 -1.67 -4.56
N ALA A 262 -1.91 -2.68 -4.97
CA ALA A 262 -0.49 -2.56 -5.23
C ALA A 262 -0.18 -1.73 -6.49
N GLY A 263 -0.85 -2.00 -7.61
CA GLY A 263 -0.50 -1.45 -8.92
C GLY A 263 -1.08 -0.07 -9.24
N HIS A 264 -2.18 0.32 -8.58
CA HIS A 264 -2.87 1.58 -8.84
C HIS A 264 -2.23 2.76 -8.08
N GLU A 265 -2.30 2.75 -6.75
CA GLU A 265 -1.93 3.91 -5.93
C GLU A 265 -0.43 4.23 -6.00
N SER A 266 0.43 3.20 -5.99
CA SER A 266 1.88 3.40 -5.98
C SER A 266 2.39 4.03 -7.28
N THR A 267 1.96 3.48 -8.43
CA THR A 267 2.30 3.96 -9.77
C THR A 267 1.81 5.39 -10.01
N ALA A 268 0.61 5.72 -9.54
CA ALA A 268 0.07 7.07 -9.68
C ALA A 268 0.91 8.11 -8.92
N HIS A 269 1.32 7.81 -7.68
CA HIS A 269 2.19 8.72 -6.92
C HIS A 269 3.60 8.79 -7.49
N ALA A 270 4.17 7.68 -7.96
CA ALA A 270 5.47 7.68 -8.62
C ALA A 270 5.46 8.58 -9.86
N THR A 271 4.42 8.47 -10.69
CA THR A 271 4.22 9.30 -11.88
C THR A 271 4.04 10.78 -11.53
N LEU A 272 3.26 11.09 -10.48
CA LEU A 272 3.12 12.44 -9.95
C LEU A 272 4.49 13.02 -9.55
N TRP A 273 5.25 12.31 -8.72
CA TRP A 273 6.55 12.80 -8.24
C TRP A 273 7.55 12.97 -9.38
N ALA A 274 7.63 12.00 -10.30
CA ALA A 274 8.47 12.10 -11.49
C ALA A 274 8.11 13.34 -12.32
N THR A 275 6.83 13.56 -12.58
CA THR A 275 6.34 14.73 -13.33
C THR A 275 6.66 16.03 -12.60
N LEU A 276 6.45 16.08 -11.28
CA LEU A 276 6.74 17.25 -10.46
C LEU A 276 8.23 17.59 -10.46
N PHE A 277 9.10 16.59 -10.33
CA PHE A 277 10.55 16.80 -10.34
C PHE A 277 11.05 17.23 -11.73
N LEU A 278 10.58 16.59 -12.80
CA LEU A 278 10.92 17.01 -14.17
C LEU A 278 10.45 18.43 -14.47
N HIS A 279 9.26 18.82 -13.98
CA HIS A 279 8.76 20.18 -14.14
C HIS A 279 9.61 21.21 -13.37
N LYS A 280 10.06 20.87 -12.16
CA LYS A 280 10.94 21.73 -11.34
C LYS A 280 12.38 21.82 -11.87
N HIS A 281 12.80 20.86 -12.69
CA HIS A 281 14.16 20.73 -13.21
C HIS A 281 14.16 20.58 -14.74
N PRO A 282 13.91 21.67 -15.48
CA PRO A 282 13.74 21.65 -16.93
C PRO A 282 14.96 21.09 -17.69
N GLU A 283 16.16 21.23 -17.13
CA GLU A 283 17.39 20.64 -17.67
C GLU A 283 17.33 19.11 -17.75
N TYR A 284 16.70 18.44 -16.78
CA TYR A 284 16.54 16.99 -16.79
C TYR A 284 15.40 16.59 -17.73
N LEU A 285 14.32 17.39 -17.80
CA LEU A 285 13.26 17.17 -18.77
C LEU A 285 13.76 17.25 -20.22
N GLN A 286 14.60 18.24 -20.55
CA GLN A 286 15.18 18.38 -21.88
C GLN A 286 16.08 17.21 -22.24
N ARG A 287 16.92 16.75 -21.30
CA ARG A 287 17.77 15.57 -21.51
C ARG A 287 16.96 14.30 -21.72
N ALA A 288 15.96 14.05 -20.87
CA ALA A 288 15.07 12.91 -21.01
C ALA A 288 14.32 12.95 -22.35
N LYS A 289 13.83 14.12 -22.76
CA LYS A 289 13.17 14.29 -24.06
C LYS A 289 14.11 13.99 -25.23
N ALA A 290 15.33 14.52 -25.21
CA ALA A 290 16.33 14.27 -26.26
C ALA A 290 16.67 12.77 -26.38
N GLU A 291 16.77 12.06 -25.24
CA GLU A 291 16.95 10.61 -25.22
C GLU A 291 15.79 9.88 -25.91
N GLN A 292 14.54 10.22 -25.59
CA GLN A 292 13.36 9.60 -26.21
C GLN A 292 13.25 9.90 -27.71
N GLU A 293 13.57 11.13 -28.15
CA GLU A 293 13.61 11.51 -29.56
C GLU A 293 14.68 10.72 -30.34
N GLU A 294 15.84 10.48 -29.74
CA GLU A 294 16.90 9.67 -30.35
C GLU A 294 16.50 8.19 -30.48
N ILE A 295 15.83 7.63 -29.46
CA ILE A 295 15.28 6.27 -29.52
C ILE A 295 14.28 6.15 -30.69
N LEU A 296 13.37 7.11 -30.84
CA LEU A 296 12.41 7.12 -31.94
C LEU A 296 13.09 7.24 -33.31
N ARG A 297 14.18 8.00 -33.41
CA ARG A 297 14.95 8.18 -34.64
C ARG A 297 15.70 6.90 -35.04
N THR A 298 16.22 6.16 -34.06
CA THR A 298 17.07 4.98 -34.27
C THR A 298 16.29 3.67 -34.34
N ARG A 299 14.99 3.67 -34.01
CA ARG A 299 14.15 2.47 -34.02
C ARG A 299 14.03 1.86 -35.44
N PRO A 300 14.34 0.57 -35.63
CA PRO A 300 14.22 -0.10 -36.93
C PRO A 300 12.79 -0.01 -37.48
N ALA A 301 12.65 0.10 -38.81
CA ALA A 301 11.34 0.25 -39.47
C ALA A 301 10.39 -0.95 -39.26
N THR A 302 10.90 -2.09 -38.79
CA THR A 302 10.14 -3.30 -38.44
C THR A 302 9.52 -3.27 -37.04
N GLU A 303 9.83 -2.25 -36.23
CA GLU A 303 9.34 -2.07 -34.84
C GLU A 303 8.68 -0.70 -34.62
N LYS A 304 8.31 -0.02 -35.71
CA LYS A 304 7.58 1.26 -35.68
C LYS A 304 6.08 1.05 -35.56
#